data_AF-A0A147EQJ6-F1
#
_entry.id   AF-A0A147EQJ6-F1
#
_cell.length_a   1.000
_cell.length_b   1.000
_cell.length_c   1.000
_cell.angle_alpha   90.00
_cell.angle_beta   90.00
_cell.angle_gamma   90.00
#
_symmetry.space_group_name_H-M   'P 1'
#
loop_
_entity.id
_entity.type
_entity.pdbx_description
1 polymer ?
#
loop_
_entity_poly.entity_id
_entity_poly.type
_entity_poly.pdbx_seq_one_letter_code
_entity_poly.pdbx_strand_id
1 'polypeptide(L)'
;MAWGGEASSHGAWRGDRGRVSARLELIRALFPDLASDLDAAAARHATPGAAASLDDRLDAAATRLLPQAAFADIDDRGARSRVERSFAAARAACAWMSVDPPEPEAFAAAGVDFARLGAELAADPSLTAVPAPFGCGADVWRAAFAAATDGSPDAVGETHRSHALVLASEAEHEFGVLDAAPAGAPVATSSGVPWTLRLIPAGVRPPVLGLGFAHGPHVTLPEMLMLQLMLLAEGEQPVDSASFTWLAGALADGRLAARHVYDESERTIRITCREIGNQGPHLGARTPRG
;
A
#
# COMPACT_ATOMS: atom_id res chain seq x y z
N MET A 1 -63.69 -29.68 0.57
CA MET A 1 -63.55 -28.63 -0.46
C MET A 1 -62.34 -27.81 -0.09
N ALA A 2 -61.39 -27.75 -1.02
CA ALA A 2 -60.09 -27.11 -0.87
C ALA A 2 -60.16 -25.59 -1.13
N TRP A 3 -59.14 -24.87 -0.65
CA TRP A 3 -58.22 -23.99 -1.40
C TRP A 3 -57.84 -22.71 -0.63
N GLY A 4 -56.52 -22.44 -0.65
CA GLY A 4 -55.88 -21.13 -0.41
C GLY A 4 -55.09 -21.09 0.89
N GLY A 5 -53.76 -21.14 0.92
CA GLY A 5 -52.75 -21.01 -0.13
C GLY A 5 -51.46 -20.54 0.54
N GLU A 6 -50.57 -21.48 0.87
CA GLU A 6 -49.20 -21.18 1.26
C GLU A 6 -48.42 -20.74 0.02
N ALA A 7 -47.95 -19.49 0.01
CA ALA A 7 -47.02 -18.99 -1.00
C ALA A 7 -45.59 -19.24 -0.54
N SER A 8 -45.03 -20.30 -1.10
CA SER A 8 -43.66 -20.80 -0.97
C SER A 8 -42.57 -19.73 -1.17
N SER A 9 -41.70 -19.62 -0.18
CA SER A 9 -40.38 -18.98 -0.24
C SER A 9 -39.38 -19.85 -1.01
N HIS A 10 -39.44 -19.92 -2.34
CA HIS A 10 -38.49 -20.70 -3.17
C HIS A 10 -38.12 -19.99 -4.50
N GLY A 11 -37.89 -18.67 -4.48
CA GLY A 11 -37.62 -17.88 -5.70
C GLY A 11 -36.20 -17.30 -5.88
N ALA A 12 -35.42 -17.13 -4.82
CA ALA A 12 -34.24 -16.24 -4.88
C ALA A 12 -32.93 -16.89 -5.39
N TRP A 13 -32.82 -18.23 -5.42
CA TRP A 13 -31.56 -18.92 -5.72
C TRP A 13 -31.31 -19.27 -7.20
N ARG A 14 -32.29 -19.06 -8.09
CA ARG A 14 -32.15 -19.37 -9.55
C ARG A 14 -31.72 -18.18 -10.40
N GLY A 15 -31.92 -16.94 -9.94
CA GLY A 15 -31.68 -15.74 -10.74
C GLY A 15 -30.21 -15.34 -10.90
N ASP A 16 -29.33 -15.85 -10.04
CA ASP A 16 -27.92 -15.45 -10.00
C ASP A 16 -27.04 -16.36 -10.88
N ARG A 17 -27.25 -17.68 -10.80
CA ARG A 17 -26.56 -18.64 -11.69
C ARG A 17 -26.88 -18.42 -13.17
N GLY A 18 -28.12 -18.03 -13.49
CA GLY A 18 -28.53 -17.74 -14.86
C GLY A 18 -27.86 -16.49 -15.44
N ARG A 19 -27.62 -15.47 -14.61
CA ARG A 19 -26.91 -14.24 -15.02
C ARG A 19 -25.42 -14.45 -15.16
N VAL A 20 -24.81 -15.24 -14.28
CA VAL A 20 -23.41 -15.66 -14.40
C VAL A 20 -23.20 -16.52 -15.65
N SER A 21 -24.09 -17.49 -15.92
CA SER A 21 -24.05 -18.32 -17.14
C SER A 21 -24.19 -17.49 -18.42
N ALA A 22 -25.15 -16.56 -18.48
CA ALA A 22 -25.35 -15.71 -19.64
C ALA A 22 -24.17 -14.75 -19.89
N ARG A 23 -23.53 -14.24 -18.82
CA ARG A 23 -22.34 -13.40 -18.92
C ARG A 23 -21.11 -14.20 -19.38
N LEU A 24 -20.97 -15.44 -18.90
CA LEU A 24 -19.92 -16.36 -19.35
C LEU A 24 -20.12 -16.78 -20.81
N GLU A 25 -21.36 -17.06 -21.23
CA GLU A 25 -21.70 -17.35 -22.62
C GLU A 25 -21.40 -16.16 -23.53
N LEU A 26 -21.69 -14.93 -23.08
CA LEU A 26 -21.35 -13.72 -23.81
C LEU A 26 -19.83 -13.53 -23.94
N ILE A 27 -19.06 -13.72 -22.88
CA ILE A 27 -17.59 -13.61 -22.90
C ILE A 27 -16.98 -14.67 -23.83
N ARG A 28 -17.49 -15.91 -23.79
CA ARG A 28 -17.05 -17.00 -24.68
C ARG A 28 -17.42 -16.73 -26.14
N ALA A 29 -18.53 -16.06 -26.40
CA ALA A 29 -18.90 -15.63 -27.76
C ALA A 29 -18.02 -14.48 -28.28
N LEU A 30 -17.58 -13.57 -27.40
CA LEU A 30 -16.70 -12.45 -27.75
C LEU A 30 -15.25 -12.88 -27.98
N PHE A 31 -14.79 -13.96 -27.33
CA PHE A 31 -13.42 -14.46 -27.43
C PHE A 31 -13.39 -15.99 -27.65
N PRO A 32 -13.84 -16.48 -28.82
CA PRO A 32 -14.04 -17.90 -29.07
C PRO A 32 -12.73 -18.70 -29.08
N ASP A 33 -11.65 -18.13 -29.61
CA ASP A 33 -10.34 -18.80 -29.66
C ASP A 33 -9.76 -18.99 -28.25
N LEU A 34 -9.89 -17.97 -27.39
CA LEU A 34 -9.45 -18.04 -25.99
C LEU A 34 -10.27 -19.06 -25.18
N ALA A 35 -11.58 -19.14 -25.41
CA ALA A 35 -12.43 -20.13 -24.77
C ALA A 35 -12.05 -21.56 -25.16
N SER A 36 -11.72 -21.78 -26.44
CA SER A 36 -11.26 -23.07 -26.97
C SER A 36 -9.90 -23.48 -26.38
N ASP A 37 -8.96 -22.53 -26.29
CA ASP A 37 -7.65 -22.78 -25.69
C ASP A 37 -7.75 -23.13 -24.20
N LEU A 38 -8.68 -22.48 -23.48
CA LEU A 38 -8.94 -22.70 -22.06
C LEU A 38 -9.58 -24.07 -21.79
N ASP A 39 -10.56 -24.48 -22.62
CA ASP A 39 -11.16 -25.83 -22.54
C ASP A 39 -10.12 -26.91 -22.83
N ALA A 40 -9.28 -26.70 -23.85
CA ALA A 40 -8.20 -27.63 -24.19
C ALA A 40 -7.13 -27.71 -23.09
N ALA A 41 -6.85 -26.59 -22.39
CA ALA A 41 -5.96 -26.58 -21.23
C ALA A 41 -6.58 -27.30 -20.02
N ALA A 42 -7.84 -27.02 -19.70
CA ALA A 42 -8.56 -27.66 -18.59
C ALA A 42 -8.68 -29.19 -18.78
N ALA A 43 -8.96 -29.64 -20.01
CA ALA A 43 -9.00 -31.07 -20.34
C ALA A 43 -7.64 -31.77 -20.19
N ARG A 44 -6.53 -31.05 -20.44
CA ARG A 44 -5.15 -31.58 -20.30
C ARG A 44 -4.67 -31.68 -18.85
N HIS A 45 -5.30 -30.96 -17.93
CA HIS A 45 -4.83 -30.72 -16.57
C HIS A 45 -5.81 -31.19 -15.49
N ALA A 46 -6.63 -32.20 -15.78
CA ALA A 46 -7.61 -32.80 -14.85
C ALA A 46 -6.97 -33.64 -13.71
N THR A 47 -5.86 -33.18 -13.13
CA THR A 47 -5.21 -33.77 -11.95
C THR A 47 -5.23 -32.78 -10.78
N PRO A 48 -5.40 -33.24 -9.51
CA PRO A 48 -5.65 -32.37 -8.35
C PRO A 48 -4.55 -31.38 -7.94
N GLY A 49 -3.43 -31.28 -8.68
CA GLY A 49 -2.38 -30.26 -8.46
C GLY A 49 -2.23 -29.26 -9.61
N ALA A 50 -2.88 -29.51 -10.74
CA ALA A 50 -2.77 -28.64 -11.91
C ALA A 50 -3.80 -27.50 -11.90
N ALA A 51 -4.84 -27.59 -11.06
CA ALA A 51 -5.78 -26.50 -10.83
C ALA A 51 -5.10 -25.31 -10.13
N ALA A 52 -4.29 -25.55 -9.08
CA ALA A 52 -3.53 -24.49 -8.40
C ALA A 52 -2.47 -23.86 -9.34
N SER A 53 -1.72 -24.69 -10.08
CA SER A 53 -0.79 -24.20 -11.11
C SER A 53 -1.47 -23.46 -12.26
N LEU A 54 -2.74 -23.77 -12.57
CA LEU A 54 -3.52 -23.07 -13.58
C LEU A 54 -4.04 -21.75 -13.03
N ASP A 55 -4.47 -21.70 -11.77
CA ASP A 55 -4.86 -20.49 -11.05
C ASP A 55 -3.69 -19.50 -11.01
N ASP A 56 -2.51 -19.92 -10.54
CA ASP A 56 -1.30 -19.09 -10.50
C ASP A 56 -0.94 -18.53 -11.90
N ARG A 57 -1.18 -19.32 -12.95
CA ARG A 57 -0.93 -18.92 -14.34
C ARG A 57 -2.03 -18.02 -14.91
N LEU A 58 -3.28 -18.23 -14.52
CA LEU A 58 -4.41 -17.38 -14.88
C LEU A 58 -4.31 -16.04 -14.18
N ASP A 59 -3.92 -16.02 -12.91
CA ASP A 59 -3.63 -14.82 -12.14
C ASP A 59 -2.46 -14.07 -12.76
N ALA A 60 -1.32 -14.73 -13.04
CA ALA A 60 -0.20 -14.10 -13.74
C ALA A 60 -0.60 -13.56 -15.14
N ALA A 61 -1.48 -14.25 -15.86
CA ALA A 61 -1.98 -13.80 -17.15
C ALA A 61 -2.99 -12.65 -17.02
N ALA A 62 -3.86 -12.67 -16.01
CA ALA A 62 -4.83 -11.63 -15.70
C ALA A 62 -4.12 -10.36 -15.22
N THR A 63 -3.10 -10.47 -14.37
CA THR A 63 -2.24 -9.35 -13.98
C THR A 63 -1.56 -8.71 -15.19
N ARG A 64 -1.14 -9.54 -16.17
CA ARG A 64 -0.51 -9.05 -17.41
C ARG A 64 -1.51 -8.41 -18.39
N LEU A 65 -2.71 -8.98 -18.53
CA LEU A 65 -3.68 -8.61 -19.56
C LEU A 65 -4.71 -7.59 -19.07
N LEU A 66 -4.99 -7.58 -17.77
CA LEU A 66 -5.99 -6.76 -17.08
C LEU A 66 -5.42 -6.21 -15.75
N PRO A 67 -4.32 -5.44 -15.77
CA PRO A 67 -3.73 -4.88 -14.54
C PRO A 67 -4.69 -3.98 -13.75
N GLN A 68 -5.78 -3.53 -14.38
CA GLN A 68 -6.83 -2.69 -13.77
C GLN A 68 -7.94 -3.50 -13.08
N ALA A 69 -8.00 -4.83 -13.28
CA ALA A 69 -9.04 -5.67 -12.68
C ALA A 69 -8.92 -5.71 -11.15
N ALA A 70 -7.70 -5.65 -10.63
CA ALA A 70 -7.39 -5.59 -9.21
C ALA A 70 -8.00 -4.37 -8.49
N PHE A 71 -8.32 -3.31 -9.25
CA PHE A 71 -8.92 -2.06 -8.75
C PHE A 71 -10.31 -1.80 -9.36
N ALA A 72 -11.00 -2.85 -9.82
CA ALA A 72 -12.30 -2.72 -10.46
C ALA A 72 -13.35 -2.08 -9.53
N ASP A 73 -13.20 -2.24 -8.22
CA ASP A 73 -14.10 -1.68 -7.20
C ASP A 73 -13.92 -0.17 -6.98
N ILE A 74 -12.89 0.46 -7.57
CA ILE A 74 -12.70 1.91 -7.53
C ILE A 74 -13.45 2.54 -8.69
N ASP A 75 -14.58 3.20 -8.44
CA ASP A 75 -15.41 3.82 -9.49
C ASP A 75 -14.71 5.00 -10.20
N ASP A 76 -14.05 5.88 -9.44
CA ASP A 76 -13.41 7.07 -9.98
C ASP A 76 -12.11 6.74 -10.74
N ARG A 77 -12.06 7.12 -12.02
CA ARG A 77 -10.91 6.83 -12.90
C ARG A 77 -9.63 7.52 -12.40
N GLY A 78 -9.72 8.73 -11.86
CA GLY A 78 -8.56 9.47 -11.36
C GLY A 78 -7.96 8.82 -10.12
N ALA A 79 -8.81 8.40 -9.18
CA ALA A 79 -8.44 7.63 -8.00
C ALA A 79 -7.82 6.29 -8.38
N ARG A 80 -8.43 5.55 -9.34
CA ARG A 80 -7.87 4.27 -9.83
C ARG A 80 -6.46 4.45 -10.38
N SER A 81 -6.24 5.42 -11.27
CA SER A 81 -4.90 5.69 -11.81
C SER A 81 -3.91 6.19 -10.75
N ARG A 82 -4.36 6.79 -9.65
CA ARG A 82 -3.49 7.14 -8.52
C ARG A 82 -3.08 5.89 -7.73
N VAL A 83 -4.01 4.97 -7.43
CA VAL A 83 -3.67 3.71 -6.77
C VAL A 83 -2.71 2.87 -7.62
N GLU A 84 -2.96 2.76 -8.92
CA GLU A 84 -2.06 2.05 -9.84
C GLU A 84 -0.64 2.61 -9.82
N ARG A 85 -0.50 3.94 -9.85
CA ARG A 85 0.81 4.60 -9.73
C ARG A 85 1.45 4.34 -8.39
N SER A 86 0.70 4.43 -7.29
CA SER A 86 1.20 4.11 -5.95
C SER A 86 1.73 2.67 -5.85
N PHE A 87 1.04 1.68 -6.41
CA PHE A 87 1.53 0.30 -6.44
C PHE A 87 2.74 0.12 -7.35
N ALA A 88 2.83 0.85 -8.47
CA ALA A 88 4.01 0.85 -9.33
C ALA A 88 5.24 1.45 -8.61
N ALA A 89 5.08 2.60 -7.96
CA ALA A 89 6.12 3.25 -7.16
C ALA A 89 6.56 2.37 -5.99
N ALA A 90 5.61 1.73 -5.30
CA ALA A 90 5.91 0.78 -4.23
C ALA A 90 6.72 -0.41 -4.74
N ARG A 91 6.37 -0.99 -5.89
CA ARG A 91 7.16 -2.08 -6.51
C ARG A 91 8.58 -1.67 -6.83
N ALA A 92 8.78 -0.45 -7.34
CA ALA A 92 10.12 0.09 -7.58
C ALA A 92 10.90 0.29 -6.28
N ALA A 93 10.27 0.83 -5.23
CA ALA A 93 10.86 0.97 -3.90
C ALA A 93 11.23 -0.39 -3.27
N CYS A 94 10.37 -1.39 -3.42
CA CYS A 94 10.58 -2.75 -2.93
C CYS A 94 11.81 -3.42 -3.54
N ALA A 95 12.15 -3.08 -4.80
CA ALA A 95 13.36 -3.58 -5.45
C ALA A 95 14.64 -3.11 -4.73
N TRP A 96 14.66 -1.92 -4.14
CA TRP A 96 15.78 -1.44 -3.32
C TRP A 96 15.85 -2.12 -1.95
N MET A 97 14.70 -2.52 -1.40
CA MET A 97 14.60 -3.21 -0.13
C MET A 97 14.84 -4.72 -0.24
N SER A 98 14.80 -5.29 -1.45
CA SER A 98 14.79 -6.74 -1.67
C SER A 98 13.63 -7.44 -0.95
N VAL A 99 12.44 -6.84 -0.97
CA VAL A 99 11.20 -7.41 -0.42
C VAL A 99 10.14 -7.53 -1.52
N ASP A 100 9.24 -8.50 -1.41
CA ASP A 100 8.17 -8.72 -2.38
C ASP A 100 6.86 -8.07 -1.90
N PRO A 101 6.33 -7.06 -2.59
CA PRO A 101 5.05 -6.48 -2.21
C PRO A 101 3.90 -7.47 -2.49
N PRO A 102 2.87 -7.55 -1.62
CA PRO A 102 1.67 -8.30 -1.92
C PRO A 102 0.95 -7.72 -3.14
N GLU A 103 0.31 -8.59 -3.92
CA GLU A 103 -0.63 -8.14 -4.94
C GLU A 103 -1.87 -7.48 -4.30
N PRO A 104 -2.59 -6.58 -4.99
CA PRO A 104 -3.75 -5.88 -4.44
C PRO A 104 -4.81 -6.80 -3.85
N GLU A 105 -5.03 -7.98 -4.45
CA GLU A 105 -5.98 -9.00 -4.01
C GLU A 105 -5.65 -9.52 -2.60
N ALA A 106 -4.36 -9.58 -2.23
CA ALA A 106 -3.96 -9.98 -0.89
C ALA A 106 -4.37 -8.93 0.16
N PHE A 107 -4.33 -7.64 -0.20
CA PHE A 107 -4.85 -6.57 0.66
C PHE A 107 -6.38 -6.64 0.78
N ALA A 108 -7.09 -6.90 -0.33
CA ALA A 108 -8.54 -7.10 -0.30
C ALA A 108 -8.93 -8.29 0.62
N ALA A 109 -8.23 -9.42 0.49
CA ALA A 109 -8.43 -10.60 1.32
C ALA A 109 -8.11 -10.35 2.81
N ALA A 110 -7.15 -9.46 3.11
CA ALA A 110 -6.85 -9.03 4.47
C ALA A 110 -7.91 -8.07 5.06
N GLY A 111 -8.83 -7.56 4.24
CA GLY A 111 -9.93 -6.70 4.66
C GLY A 111 -9.82 -5.24 4.22
N VAL A 112 -8.94 -4.90 3.27
CA VAL A 112 -8.89 -3.55 2.69
C VAL A 112 -10.09 -3.33 1.76
N ASP A 113 -10.87 -2.30 2.04
CA ASP A 113 -11.98 -1.85 1.20
C ASP A 113 -11.47 -0.89 0.11
N PHE A 114 -11.22 -1.42 -1.09
CA PHE A 114 -10.75 -0.63 -2.22
C PHE A 114 -11.77 0.41 -2.70
N ALA A 115 -13.08 0.14 -2.60
CA ALA A 115 -14.10 1.10 -2.97
C ALA A 115 -14.05 2.34 -2.06
N ARG A 116 -13.96 2.13 -0.74
CA ARG A 116 -13.78 3.21 0.23
C ARG A 116 -12.45 3.93 0.04
N LEU A 117 -11.35 3.21 -0.14
CA LEU A 117 -10.03 3.78 -0.39
C LEU A 117 -10.05 4.69 -1.63
N GLY A 118 -10.69 4.23 -2.71
CA GLY A 118 -10.89 4.99 -3.94
C GLY A 118 -11.71 6.27 -3.73
N ALA A 119 -12.80 6.19 -2.96
CA ALA A 119 -13.62 7.35 -2.64
C ALA A 119 -12.85 8.40 -1.82
N GLU A 120 -12.03 7.97 -0.85
CA GLU A 120 -11.21 8.88 -0.05
C GLU A 120 -10.11 9.56 -0.89
N LEU A 121 -9.48 8.84 -1.81
CA LEU A 121 -8.55 9.43 -2.77
C LEU A 121 -9.23 10.45 -3.68
N ALA A 122 -10.41 10.14 -4.22
CA ALA A 122 -11.16 11.07 -5.07
C ALA A 122 -11.52 12.36 -4.33
N ALA A 123 -11.84 12.26 -3.04
CA ALA A 123 -12.19 13.41 -2.19
C ALA A 123 -10.97 14.27 -1.79
N ASP A 124 -9.79 13.67 -1.64
CA ASP A 124 -8.59 14.36 -1.16
C ASP A 124 -7.37 14.11 -2.08
N PRO A 125 -6.98 15.10 -2.90
CA PRO A 125 -5.85 14.96 -3.81
C PRO A 125 -4.49 14.89 -3.09
N SER A 126 -4.43 15.22 -1.79
CA SER A 126 -3.18 15.17 -1.02
C SER A 126 -2.83 13.77 -0.52
N LEU A 127 -3.74 12.81 -0.60
CA LEU A 127 -3.52 11.44 -0.13
C LEU A 127 -2.77 10.58 -1.14
N THR A 128 -1.91 9.71 -0.65
CA THR A 128 -1.23 8.66 -1.42
C THR A 128 -1.53 7.31 -0.78
N ALA A 129 -1.82 6.30 -1.59
CA ALA A 129 -1.98 4.93 -1.09
C ALA A 129 -0.60 4.33 -0.82
N VAL A 130 -0.30 3.93 0.41
CA VAL A 130 1.03 3.46 0.80
C VAL A 130 0.93 2.01 1.28
N PRO A 131 1.31 1.02 0.44
CA PRO A 131 1.54 -0.35 0.88
C PRO A 131 2.90 -0.43 1.59
N ALA A 132 2.92 -0.62 2.91
CA ALA A 132 4.13 -0.59 3.72
C ALA A 132 4.43 -1.97 4.34
N PRO A 133 5.68 -2.47 4.28
CA PRO A 133 6.11 -3.66 4.99
C PRO A 133 6.50 -3.32 6.42
N PHE A 134 6.27 -4.24 7.36
CA PHE A 134 6.61 -4.07 8.77
C PHE A 134 7.58 -5.16 9.23
N GLY A 135 8.41 -4.84 10.22
CA GLY A 135 9.39 -5.78 10.78
C GLY A 135 10.60 -6.05 9.88
N CYS A 136 10.92 -5.15 8.94
CA CYS A 136 12.09 -5.29 8.07
C CYS A 136 13.41 -4.98 8.77
N GLY A 137 13.38 -4.20 9.85
CA GLY A 137 14.56 -3.75 10.58
C GLY A 137 15.28 -2.56 9.92
N ALA A 138 16.04 -1.82 10.74
CA ALA A 138 16.68 -0.56 10.35
C ALA A 138 17.66 -0.71 9.19
N ASP A 139 18.37 -1.84 9.11
CA ASP A 139 19.40 -2.08 8.11
C ASP A 139 18.82 -2.24 6.70
N VAL A 140 17.65 -2.88 6.57
CA VAL A 140 16.94 -2.99 5.29
C VAL A 140 16.52 -1.61 4.79
N TRP A 141 15.95 -0.78 5.67
CA TRP A 141 15.56 0.59 5.32
C TRP A 141 16.76 1.45 4.94
N ARG A 142 17.87 1.38 5.69
CA ARG A 142 19.11 2.09 5.37
C ARG A 142 19.68 1.68 4.01
N ALA A 143 19.73 0.37 3.75
CA ALA A 143 20.19 -0.15 2.47
C ALA A 143 19.31 0.35 1.32
N ALA A 144 18.00 0.40 1.50
CA ALA A 144 17.08 0.86 0.48
C ALA A 144 17.25 2.36 0.15
N PHE A 145 17.40 3.23 1.16
CA PHE A 145 17.69 4.65 0.91
C PHE A 145 19.06 4.86 0.24
N ALA A 146 20.06 4.07 0.63
CA ALA A 146 21.38 4.11 0.00
C ALA A 146 21.34 3.65 -1.47
N ALA A 147 20.46 2.69 -1.79
CA ALA A 147 20.23 2.22 -3.15
C ALA A 147 19.34 3.16 -3.99
N ALA A 148 18.50 3.97 -3.34
CA ALA A 148 17.68 4.98 -3.98
C ALA A 148 18.55 6.13 -4.51
N THR A 149 18.83 6.11 -5.81
CA THR A 149 19.57 7.15 -6.54
C THR A 149 18.62 8.03 -7.34
N ASP A 150 19.01 9.27 -7.61
CA ASP A 150 18.26 10.11 -8.55
C ASP A 150 18.35 9.49 -9.95
N GLY A 151 17.22 9.08 -10.49
CA GLY A 151 17.08 8.53 -11.84
C GLY A 151 17.17 9.58 -12.95
N SER A 152 17.87 10.71 -12.76
CA SER A 152 18.01 11.73 -13.81
C SER A 152 18.94 11.22 -14.91
N PRO A 153 18.44 11.00 -16.15
CA PRO A 153 19.26 10.48 -17.25
C PRO A 153 20.32 11.46 -17.77
N ASP A 154 20.25 12.73 -17.36
CA ASP A 154 21.08 13.82 -17.88
C ASP A 154 22.35 14.11 -17.05
N ALA A 155 22.58 13.39 -15.95
CA ALA A 155 23.78 13.57 -15.12
C ALA A 155 25.00 12.83 -15.70
N VAL A 156 25.36 13.12 -16.96
CA VAL A 156 26.66 12.71 -17.53
C VAL A 156 27.74 13.60 -16.93
N GLY A 157 28.14 13.32 -15.69
CA GLY A 157 29.30 13.95 -15.05
C GLY A 157 29.19 14.28 -13.57
N GLU A 158 28.03 14.16 -12.94
CA GLU A 158 27.86 14.44 -11.51
C GLU A 158 27.50 13.16 -10.76
N THR A 159 28.29 12.86 -9.72
CA THR A 159 28.09 11.77 -8.78
C THR A 159 26.60 11.57 -8.47
N HIS A 160 26.02 10.41 -8.82
CA HIS A 160 24.74 9.99 -8.27
C HIS A 160 24.86 10.05 -6.75
N ARG A 161 24.17 11.00 -6.11
CA ARG A 161 24.15 11.10 -4.65
C ARG A 161 23.00 10.25 -4.14
N SER A 162 23.29 9.29 -3.28
CA SER A 162 22.28 8.48 -2.61
C SER A 162 21.61 9.27 -1.48
N HIS A 163 20.42 8.83 -1.09
CA HIS A 163 19.78 9.31 0.13
C HIS A 163 20.29 8.51 1.33
N ALA A 164 20.31 9.13 2.51
CA ALA A 164 20.69 8.45 3.76
C ALA A 164 19.52 8.38 4.73
N LEU A 165 19.45 7.30 5.53
CA LEU A 165 18.55 7.21 6.69
C LEU A 165 19.37 7.29 7.98
N VAL A 166 19.14 8.34 8.76
CA VAL A 166 19.79 8.59 10.05
C VAL A 166 18.75 8.46 11.17
N LEU A 167 19.06 7.64 12.16
CA LEU A 167 18.22 7.38 13.32
C LEU A 167 18.87 7.99 14.56
N ALA A 168 18.09 8.64 15.42
CA ALA A 168 18.51 8.97 16.78
C ALA A 168 18.71 7.69 17.60
N SER A 169 19.60 7.72 18.58
CA SER A 169 19.99 6.54 19.35
C SER A 169 18.82 5.84 20.03
N GLU A 170 17.83 6.58 20.53
CA GLU A 170 16.62 6.00 21.14
C GLU A 170 15.74 5.29 20.09
N ALA A 171 15.55 5.91 18.92
CA ALA A 171 14.79 5.31 17.81
C ALA A 171 15.48 4.07 17.24
N GLU A 172 16.82 4.06 17.22
CA GLU A 172 17.60 2.89 16.81
C GLU A 172 17.53 1.76 17.85
N HIS A 173 17.64 2.09 19.14
CA HIS A 173 17.55 1.11 20.22
C HIS A 173 16.17 0.44 20.28
N GLU A 174 15.10 1.21 20.09
CA GLU A 174 13.71 0.74 20.15
C GLU A 174 13.08 0.58 18.76
N PHE A 175 13.89 0.36 17.72
CA PHE A 175 13.40 0.33 16.33
C PHE A 175 12.27 -0.67 16.12
N GLY A 176 12.32 -1.83 16.78
CA GLY A 176 11.27 -2.85 16.70
C GLY A 176 9.89 -2.37 17.16
N VAL A 177 9.81 -1.37 18.04
CA VAL A 177 8.55 -0.73 18.45
C VAL A 177 7.98 0.12 17.32
N LEU A 178 8.85 0.86 16.62
CA LEU A 178 8.46 1.75 15.52
C LEU A 178 8.13 0.99 14.24
N ASP A 179 8.76 -0.17 14.04
CA ASP A 179 8.64 -1.03 12.86
C ASP A 179 7.49 -2.05 12.98
N ALA A 180 6.68 -1.96 14.03
CA ALA A 180 5.54 -2.85 14.25
C ALA A 180 4.29 -2.39 13.49
N ALA A 181 3.51 -3.36 12.99
CA ALA A 181 2.24 -3.08 12.32
C ALA A 181 1.25 -2.38 13.29
N PRO A 182 0.50 -1.37 12.83
CA PRO A 182 -0.44 -0.66 13.68
C PRO A 182 -1.61 -1.56 14.09
N ALA A 183 -1.97 -1.52 15.37
CA ALA A 183 -3.06 -2.33 15.90
C ALA A 183 -4.40 -1.99 15.20
N GLY A 184 -5.12 -3.02 14.78
CA GLY A 184 -6.46 -2.90 14.17
C GLY A 184 -6.47 -2.59 12.67
N ALA A 185 -5.31 -2.38 12.03
CA ALA A 185 -5.24 -2.26 10.57
C ALA A 185 -5.32 -3.65 9.91
N PRO A 186 -5.95 -3.77 8.72
CA PRO A 186 -5.84 -4.95 7.87
C PRO A 186 -4.38 -5.28 7.54
N VAL A 187 -3.95 -6.53 7.76
CA VAL A 187 -2.58 -6.99 7.51
C VAL A 187 -2.57 -8.09 6.45
N ALA A 188 -2.00 -7.79 5.29
CA ALA A 188 -1.64 -8.79 4.29
C ALA A 188 -0.26 -9.39 4.64
N THR A 189 0.07 -10.56 4.11
CA THR A 189 1.40 -11.17 4.28
C THR A 189 1.96 -11.58 2.92
N SER A 190 3.22 -11.24 2.68
CA SER A 190 3.98 -11.65 1.48
C SER A 190 5.38 -12.07 1.92
N SER A 191 5.84 -13.25 1.49
CA SER A 191 7.14 -13.82 1.87
C SER A 191 7.43 -13.81 3.39
N GLY A 192 6.38 -13.94 4.22
CA GLY A 192 6.48 -13.90 5.68
C GLY A 192 6.61 -12.50 6.30
N VAL A 193 6.61 -11.44 5.48
CA VAL A 193 6.60 -10.05 5.91
C VAL A 193 5.16 -9.55 6.02
N PRO A 194 4.75 -8.93 7.14
CA PRO A 194 3.44 -8.28 7.27
C PRO A 194 3.40 -6.94 6.54
N TRP A 195 2.26 -6.66 5.89
CA TRP A 195 2.03 -5.44 5.11
C TRP A 195 0.70 -4.80 5.46
N THR A 196 0.65 -3.47 5.49
CA THR A 196 -0.62 -2.70 5.52
C THR A 196 -0.73 -1.81 4.30
N LEU A 197 -1.96 -1.47 3.92
CA LEU A 197 -2.25 -0.47 2.89
C LEU A 197 -3.15 0.61 3.49
N ARG A 198 -2.60 1.82 3.64
CA ARG A 198 -3.33 2.99 4.16
C ARG A 198 -3.08 4.22 3.30
N LEU A 199 -4.00 5.19 3.36
CA LEU A 199 -3.87 6.48 2.71
C LEU A 199 -3.12 7.45 3.62
N ILE A 200 -1.99 7.97 3.15
CA ILE A 200 -1.14 8.89 3.89
C ILE A 200 -1.16 10.27 3.20
N PRO A 201 -1.39 11.38 3.91
CA PRO A 201 -1.16 12.71 3.35
C PRO A 201 0.28 12.83 2.86
N ALA A 202 0.48 13.19 1.60
CA ALA A 202 1.78 13.31 0.91
C ALA A 202 2.07 14.73 0.41
N GLY A 203 1.29 15.73 0.83
CA GLY A 203 1.61 17.14 0.57
C GLY A 203 2.96 17.55 1.17
N VAL A 204 3.60 18.60 0.65
CA VAL A 204 4.97 19.03 1.02
C VAL A 204 5.21 19.18 2.53
N ARG A 205 4.20 19.64 3.26
CA ARG A 205 4.22 19.80 4.73
C ARG A 205 3.10 18.96 5.36
N PRO A 206 3.27 18.45 6.59
CA PRO A 206 2.19 17.78 7.27
C PRO A 206 1.12 18.83 7.59
N PRO A 207 -0.17 18.44 7.57
CA PRO A 207 -1.22 19.25 8.17
C PRO A 207 -0.81 19.64 9.60
N VAL A 208 -0.77 20.95 9.88
CA VAL A 208 -0.36 21.46 11.19
C VAL A 208 -1.48 21.15 12.18
N LEU A 209 -1.24 20.16 13.03
CA LEU A 209 -1.97 20.07 14.28
C LEU A 209 -1.36 21.13 15.19
N GLY A 210 -2.11 22.18 15.53
CA GLY A 210 -1.72 23.12 16.58
C GLY A 210 -1.66 22.49 17.99
N LEU A 211 -1.40 21.17 18.09
CA LEU A 211 -1.69 20.31 19.22
C LEU A 211 -0.69 19.13 19.25
N GLY A 212 -0.17 18.80 20.44
CA GLY A 212 0.89 17.82 20.65
C GLY A 212 0.55 16.36 20.30
N PHE A 213 1.49 15.44 20.53
CA PHE A 213 1.42 14.02 20.14
C PHE A 213 0.11 13.29 20.56
N ALA A 214 -0.56 13.71 21.63
CA ALA A 214 -1.81 13.10 22.08
C ALA A 214 -2.98 13.16 21.06
N HIS A 215 -2.87 13.94 19.99
CA HIS A 215 -3.96 14.20 19.03
C HIS A 215 -3.91 13.28 17.78
N GLY A 216 -3.41 12.06 17.96
CA GLY A 216 -3.34 11.04 16.90
C GLY A 216 -4.73 10.59 16.37
N PRO A 217 -4.77 9.77 15.31
CA PRO A 217 -3.73 8.81 14.94
C PRO A 217 -2.58 9.38 14.10
N HIS A 218 -1.39 8.77 14.25
CA HIS A 218 -0.16 9.13 13.53
C HIS A 218 0.21 8.06 12.51
N VAL A 219 0.93 8.47 11.46
CA VAL A 219 1.57 7.56 10.49
C VAL A 219 2.63 6.72 11.19
N THR A 220 2.80 5.46 10.81
CA THR A 220 3.87 4.61 11.36
C THR A 220 5.22 4.94 10.73
N LEU A 221 6.31 4.47 11.34
CA LEU A 221 7.63 4.64 10.73
C LEU A 221 7.70 3.95 9.35
N PRO A 222 7.30 2.67 9.17
CA PRO A 222 7.36 2.02 7.86
C PRO A 222 6.54 2.70 6.77
N GLU A 223 5.36 3.20 7.08
CA GLU A 223 4.54 3.94 6.12
C GLU A 223 5.22 5.23 5.68
N MET A 224 5.82 5.94 6.64
CA MET A 224 6.51 7.18 6.33
C MET A 224 7.77 6.93 5.52
N LEU A 225 8.56 5.91 5.85
CA LEU A 225 9.75 5.52 5.08
C LEU A 225 9.39 5.03 3.67
N MET A 226 8.35 4.22 3.55
CA MET A 226 7.86 3.73 2.25
C MET A 226 7.37 4.87 1.37
N LEU A 227 6.62 5.82 1.92
CA LEU A 227 6.18 7.00 1.18
C LEU A 227 7.37 7.78 0.60
N GLN A 228 8.46 7.96 1.37
CA GLN A 228 9.65 8.63 0.83
C GLN A 228 10.31 7.83 -0.30
N LEU A 229 10.46 6.51 -0.15
CA LEU A 229 11.03 5.69 -1.21
C LEU A 229 10.15 5.67 -2.47
N MET A 230 8.82 5.67 -2.32
CA MET A 230 7.89 5.78 -3.44
C MET A 230 8.07 7.11 -4.19
N LEU A 231 8.19 8.23 -3.47
CA LEU A 231 8.47 9.54 -4.09
C LEU A 231 9.80 9.53 -4.84
N LEU A 232 10.85 8.98 -4.24
CA LEU A 232 12.15 8.83 -4.90
C LEU A 232 12.08 7.95 -6.15
N ALA A 233 11.29 6.87 -6.12
CA ALA A 233 11.08 6.00 -7.27
C ALA A 233 10.34 6.69 -8.43
N GLU A 234 9.49 7.67 -8.12
CA GLU A 234 8.82 8.52 -9.10
C GLU A 234 9.68 9.73 -9.54
N GLY A 235 10.89 9.87 -9.00
CA GLY A 235 11.76 11.02 -9.26
C GLY A 235 11.28 12.31 -8.58
N GLU A 236 10.39 12.20 -7.60
CA GLU A 236 9.92 13.30 -6.77
C GLU A 236 10.81 13.52 -5.54
N GLN A 237 10.69 14.70 -4.93
CA GLN A 237 11.42 15.02 -3.69
C GLN A 237 10.72 14.41 -2.46
N PRO A 238 11.47 13.92 -1.47
CA PRO A 238 10.92 13.54 -0.18
C PRO A 238 10.15 14.69 0.50
N VAL A 239 9.11 14.35 1.27
CA VAL A 239 8.30 15.32 2.03
C VAL A 239 8.94 15.72 3.36
N ASP A 240 8.42 16.78 4.00
CA ASP A 240 8.85 17.29 5.31
C ASP A 240 10.24 17.96 5.33
N SER A 241 10.58 18.75 4.31
CA SER A 241 11.87 19.48 4.28
C SER A 241 11.96 20.66 5.27
N ALA A 242 10.82 21.18 5.72
CA ALA A 242 10.74 22.37 6.60
C ALA A 242 9.85 22.16 7.83
N SER A 243 9.55 20.90 8.15
CA SER A 243 8.60 20.52 9.20
C SER A 243 8.92 19.12 9.71
N PHE A 244 8.36 18.77 10.86
CA PHE A 244 8.50 17.47 11.49
C PHE A 244 7.13 16.79 11.52
N THR A 245 7.12 15.48 11.27
CA THR A 245 5.91 14.66 11.37
C THR A 245 6.05 13.69 12.53
N TRP A 246 5.09 13.68 13.45
CA TRP A 246 5.03 12.65 14.49
C TRP A 246 4.81 11.26 13.91
N LEU A 247 5.50 10.27 14.46
CA LEU A 247 5.36 8.86 14.11
C LEU A 247 4.65 8.10 15.23
N ALA A 248 3.81 7.14 14.87
CA ALA A 248 3.18 6.24 15.82
C ALA A 248 4.22 5.40 16.59
N GLY A 249 3.91 5.09 17.84
CA GLY A 249 4.80 4.38 18.75
C GLY A 249 5.40 5.31 19.81
N ALA A 250 5.17 4.98 21.07
CA ALA A 250 5.79 5.67 22.19
C ALA A 250 7.06 4.90 22.59
N LEU A 251 8.13 5.65 22.88
CA LEU A 251 9.46 5.14 23.20
C LEU A 251 9.83 5.48 24.65
N ALA A 252 10.86 4.83 25.17
CA ALA A 252 11.43 5.07 26.48
C ALA A 252 10.37 5.09 27.59
N ASP A 253 9.56 4.02 27.64
CA ASP A 253 8.42 3.83 28.55
C ASP A 253 7.34 4.91 28.44
N GLY A 254 7.12 5.42 27.23
CA GLY A 254 6.08 6.42 26.95
C GLY A 254 6.50 7.86 27.23
N ARG A 255 7.80 8.13 27.37
CA ARG A 255 8.32 9.51 27.55
C ARG A 255 8.58 10.20 26.22
N LEU A 256 9.03 9.45 25.22
CA LEU A 256 9.45 9.97 23.93
C LEU A 256 8.52 9.48 22.81
N ALA A 257 8.49 10.25 21.73
CA ALA A 257 7.95 9.82 20.45
C ALA A 257 8.96 10.12 19.34
N ALA A 258 8.98 9.26 18.33
CA ALA A 258 9.78 9.48 17.13
C ALA A 258 9.09 10.49 16.20
N ARG A 259 9.89 11.23 15.44
CA ARG A 259 9.43 12.15 14.41
C ARG A 259 10.34 12.11 13.19
N HIS A 260 9.72 12.23 12.04
CA HIS A 260 10.35 12.28 10.72
C HIS A 260 10.64 13.73 10.30
N VAL A 261 11.76 13.94 9.61
CA VAL A 261 12.08 15.15 8.83
C VAL A 261 13.00 14.76 7.67
N TYR A 262 12.88 15.47 6.54
CA TYR A 262 13.84 15.38 5.45
C TYR A 262 14.80 16.58 5.50
N ASP A 263 16.10 16.31 5.50
CA ASP A 263 17.14 17.33 5.38
C ASP A 263 17.58 17.40 3.91
N GLU A 264 17.02 18.37 3.18
CA GLU A 264 17.30 18.57 1.75
C GLU A 264 18.78 18.88 1.49
N SER A 265 19.44 19.60 2.41
CA SER A 265 20.84 19.99 2.25
C SER A 265 21.80 18.81 2.34
N GLU A 266 21.46 17.82 3.16
CA GLU A 266 22.23 16.60 3.37
C GLU A 266 21.61 15.38 2.66
N ARG A 267 20.50 15.56 1.93
CA ARG A 267 19.71 14.48 1.30
C ARG A 267 19.43 13.32 2.27
N THR A 268 19.08 13.67 3.50
CA THR A 268 19.00 12.71 4.61
C THR A 268 17.59 12.66 5.18
N ILE A 269 17.02 11.46 5.22
CA ILE A 269 15.83 11.16 6.02
C ILE A 269 16.28 10.98 7.47
N ARG A 270 15.75 11.80 8.38
CA ARG A 270 16.12 11.75 9.80
C ARG A 270 14.93 11.34 10.64
N ILE A 271 15.14 10.33 11.48
CA ILE A 271 14.23 9.95 12.54
C ILE A 271 14.81 10.42 13.87
N THR A 272 14.20 11.45 14.45
CA THR A 272 14.63 12.02 15.74
C THR A 272 13.62 11.71 16.82
N CYS A 273 14.00 11.81 18.09
CA CYS A 273 13.09 11.64 19.21
C CYS A 273 12.82 12.97 19.93
N ARG A 274 11.63 13.09 20.51
CA ARG A 274 11.21 14.26 21.29
C ARG A 274 10.22 13.83 22.37
N GLU A 275 10.20 14.54 23.49
CA GLU A 275 9.19 14.31 24.54
C GLU A 275 7.77 14.48 24.00
N ILE A 276 6.88 13.57 24.37
CA ILE A 276 5.47 13.52 23.91
C ILE A 276 4.68 14.80 24.25
N GLY A 277 4.98 15.42 25.40
CA GLY A 277 4.35 16.66 25.84
C GLY A 277 4.87 17.92 25.12
N ASN A 278 5.93 17.80 24.33
CA ASN A 278 6.55 18.94 23.67
C ASN A 278 5.74 19.36 22.43
N GLN A 279 5.44 20.64 22.33
CA GLN A 279 4.75 21.24 21.20
C GLN A 279 5.69 22.21 20.48
N GLY A 280 5.59 22.29 19.16
CA GLY A 280 6.42 23.20 18.38
C GLY A 280 5.71 23.64 17.10
N PRO A 281 6.02 24.85 16.58
CA PRO A 281 5.31 25.43 15.43
C PRO A 281 5.59 24.70 14.10
N HIS A 282 6.63 23.86 14.06
CA HIS A 282 7.03 23.11 12.87
C HIS A 282 6.63 21.64 12.93
N LEU A 283 5.87 21.24 13.93
CA LEU A 283 5.54 19.85 14.22
C LEU A 283 4.07 19.59 13.87
N GLY A 284 3.83 18.62 13.00
CA GLY A 284 2.50 18.24 12.54
C GLY A 284 2.29 16.73 12.54
N ALA A 285 1.18 16.30 11.94
CA ALA A 285 0.87 14.89 11.78
C ALA A 285 0.31 14.62 10.39
N ARG A 286 0.73 13.49 9.82
CA ARG A 286 0.14 12.90 8.62
C ARG A 286 -0.82 11.81 9.06
N THR A 287 -2.03 12.20 9.46
CA THR A 287 -3.02 11.26 9.98
C THR A 287 -3.41 10.25 8.89
N PRO A 288 -3.10 8.95 9.06
CA PRO A 288 -3.42 7.93 8.07
C PRO A 288 -4.93 7.68 8.02
N ARG A 289 -5.43 7.26 6.86
CA ARG A 289 -6.82 6.77 6.68
C ARG A 289 -6.81 5.37 6.10
N GLY A 290 -7.81 4.55 6.43
CA GLY A 290 -7.86 3.13 6.08
C GLY A 290 -7.75 2.24 7.30
#